data_AF-A0A7S1S2T0-F1
#
_entry.id   AF-A0A7S1S2T0-F1
#
_cell.length_a   1.000
_cell.length_b   1.000
_cell.length_c   1.000
_cell.angle_alpha   90.00
_cell.angle_beta   90.00
_cell.angle_gamma   90.00
#
_symmetry.space_group_name_H-M   'P 1'
#
loop_
_entity.id
_entity.type
_entity.pdbx_description
1 polymer ?
#
loop_
_entity_poly.entity_id
_entity_poly.type
_entity_poly.pdbx_seq_one_letter_code
_entity_poly.pdbx_strand_id
1 'polypeptide(L)'
;EGLAFRIYRLGSLEVRTTQELGGAEVLGMVFCRRAGQESSTPAPKRRARELDAENVVKVTEYVERVTGKYGNLACRFYVVVETEQGGRTLSELLPSGEVCWRDDPEDLDDRNSLAKVLRVVDVPRSSDGHHTRVSELKAASQSLASDALPKAGHPGSRRSGRVRRAYSDGLLSLAASEDIA
;
A
#
# COMPACT_ATOMS: atom_id res chain seq x y z
N GLU A 1 -26.75 -1.71 40.49
CA GLU A 1 -25.83 -1.17 39.47
C GLU A 1 -25.94 -2.02 38.22
N GLY A 2 -25.93 -1.40 37.04
CA GLY A 2 -26.02 -2.11 35.77
C GLY A 2 -25.05 -1.51 34.76
N LEU A 3 -24.19 -2.36 34.18
CA LEU A 3 -23.27 -2.01 33.11
C LEU A 3 -23.62 -2.86 31.88
N ALA A 4 -23.95 -2.20 30.78
CA ALA A 4 -24.20 -2.85 29.50
C ALA A 4 -22.94 -2.84 28.65
N PHE A 5 -22.57 -4.00 28.11
CA PHE A 5 -21.55 -4.13 27.07
C PHE A 5 -22.25 -4.32 25.73
N ARG A 6 -21.89 -3.52 24.72
CA ARG A 6 -22.40 -3.72 23.35
C ARG A 6 -21.25 -3.94 22.38
N ILE A 7 -21.56 -4.70 21.34
CA ILE A 7 -20.64 -5.01 20.25
C ILE A 7 -21.37 -4.66 18.96
N TYR A 8 -20.92 -3.61 18.29
CA TYR A 8 -21.39 -3.21 16.97
C TYR A 8 -20.48 -3.78 15.91
N ARG A 9 -21.07 -4.19 14.79
CA ARG A 9 -20.34 -4.71 13.64
C ARG A 9 -20.69 -3.88 12.41
N LEU A 10 -19.68 -3.30 11.79
CA LEU A 10 -19.80 -2.51 10.57
C LEU A 10 -18.73 -2.96 9.57
N GLY A 11 -19.12 -3.82 8.63
CA GLY A 11 -18.18 -4.48 7.73
C GLY A 11 -17.13 -5.28 8.49
N SER A 12 -15.85 -4.97 8.26
CA SER A 12 -14.72 -5.56 8.99
C SER A 12 -14.45 -4.92 10.35
N LEU A 13 -15.19 -3.88 10.77
CA LEU A 13 -14.98 -3.25 12.07
C LEU A 13 -15.89 -3.86 13.13
N GLU A 14 -15.32 -4.14 14.30
CA GLU A 14 -16.05 -4.44 15.52
C GLU A 14 -15.77 -3.34 16.54
N VAL A 15 -16.82 -2.66 16.98
CA VAL A 15 -16.75 -1.58 17.96
C VAL A 15 -17.36 -2.08 19.25
N ARG A 16 -16.57 -2.12 20.33
CA ARG A 16 -17.07 -2.49 21.66
C ARG A 16 -17.24 -1.25 22.52
N THR A 17 -18.40 -1.15 23.14
CA THR A 17 -18.80 -0.03 23.99
C THR A 17 -19.25 -0.50 25.36
N THR A 18 -19.21 0.41 26.32
CA THR A 18 -19.74 0.23 27.67
C THR A 18 -20.73 1.36 27.99
N GLN A 19 -21.84 1.03 28.64
CA GLN A 19 -22.83 2.03 29.09
C GLN A 19 -23.35 1.70 30.49
N GLU A 20 -23.19 2.65 31.42
CA GLU A 20 -23.84 2.59 32.73
C GLU A 20 -25.34 2.90 32.64
N LEU A 21 -26.13 2.40 33.59
CA LEU A 21 -27.58 2.63 33.60
C LEU A 21 -27.92 4.13 33.62
N GLY A 22 -28.52 4.64 32.53
CA GLY A 22 -28.84 6.05 32.36
C GLY A 22 -27.67 6.95 31.95
N GLY A 23 -26.47 6.39 31.79
CA GLY A 23 -25.27 7.09 31.35
C GLY A 23 -25.10 7.15 29.83
N ALA A 24 -24.14 7.95 29.37
CA ALA A 24 -23.74 7.95 27.96
C ALA A 24 -22.99 6.66 27.61
N GLU A 25 -23.14 6.22 26.36
CA GLU A 25 -22.38 5.10 25.84
C GLU A 25 -20.95 5.54 25.51
N VAL A 26 -19.97 4.79 26.01
CA VAL A 26 -18.54 5.07 25.85
C VAL A 26 -17.92 4.04 24.91
N LEU A 27 -17.16 4.53 23.92
CA LEU A 27 -16.32 3.69 23.06
C LEU A 27 -15.16 3.12 23.89
N GLY A 28 -15.15 1.79 24.04
CA GLY A 28 -14.06 1.10 24.72
C GLY A 28 -12.94 0.74 23.75
N MET A 29 -13.28 0.09 22.64
CA MET A 29 -12.28 -0.38 21.68
C MET A 29 -12.87 -0.60 20.29
N VAL A 30 -12.01 -0.47 19.27
CA VAL A 30 -12.33 -0.77 17.87
C VAL A 30 -11.36 -1.82 17.38
N PHE A 31 -11.88 -2.93 16.88
CA PHE A 31 -11.12 -3.98 16.22
C PHE A 31 -11.40 -3.95 14.72
N CYS A 32 -10.35 -4.19 13.93
CA CYS A 32 -10.54 -4.72 12.58
C CYS A 32 -10.63 -6.25 12.70
N ARG A 33 -11.83 -6.80 12.50
CA ARG A 33 -12.06 -8.22 12.28
C ARG A 33 -11.56 -8.57 10.89
N ARG A 34 -10.44 -9.27 10.83
CA ARG A 34 -10.20 -10.20 9.74
C ARG A 34 -11.38 -11.16 9.73
N ALA A 35 -12.07 -11.32 8.60
CA ALA A 35 -12.66 -12.64 8.37
C ALA A 35 -11.43 -13.56 8.40
N GLY A 36 -11.24 -14.32 9.49
CA GLY A 36 -10.33 -15.46 9.42
C GLY A 36 -10.82 -16.22 8.21
N GLN A 37 -9.99 -16.33 7.16
CA GLN A 37 -10.36 -16.89 5.85
C GLN A 37 -11.29 -18.08 6.08
N GLU A 38 -12.61 -17.84 6.04
CA GLU A 38 -13.61 -18.89 5.99
C GLU A 38 -13.58 -19.31 4.54
N SER A 39 -12.52 -20.05 4.19
CA SER A 39 -12.39 -20.77 2.93
C SER A 39 -13.08 -20.09 1.77
N SER A 40 -12.84 -18.79 1.55
CA SER A 40 -12.90 -18.29 0.20
C SER A 40 -11.80 -19.09 -0.45
N THR A 41 -12.19 -20.03 -1.30
CA THR A 41 -11.28 -20.76 -2.18
C THR A 41 -10.16 -19.81 -2.52
N PRO A 42 -8.89 -20.10 -2.12
CA PRO A 42 -7.81 -19.16 -2.35
C PRO A 42 -7.91 -18.79 -3.82
N ALA A 43 -8.14 -17.50 -4.09
CA ALA A 43 -8.11 -17.02 -5.46
C ALA A 43 -6.81 -17.60 -6.04
N PRO A 44 -6.88 -18.29 -7.19
CA PRO A 44 -5.73 -19.03 -7.69
C PRO A 44 -4.54 -18.09 -7.68
N LYS A 45 -3.49 -18.44 -6.93
CA LYS A 45 -2.28 -17.61 -6.81
C LYS A 45 -1.78 -17.38 -8.22
N ARG A 46 -1.94 -16.14 -8.70
CA ARG A 46 -1.51 -15.78 -10.05
C ARG A 46 -0.02 -15.92 -10.11
N ARG A 47 0.47 -16.42 -11.25
CA ARG A 47 1.91 -16.48 -11.46
C ARG A 47 2.40 -15.06 -11.67
N ALA A 48 3.58 -14.73 -11.14
CA ALA A 48 4.21 -13.41 -11.35
C ALA A 48 4.19 -12.96 -12.82
N ARG A 49 4.45 -13.90 -13.74
CA ARG A 49 4.43 -13.66 -15.19
C ARG A 49 3.06 -13.29 -15.76
N GLU A 50 1.98 -13.72 -15.11
CA GLU A 50 0.62 -13.37 -15.53
C GLU A 50 0.35 -11.91 -15.20
N LEU A 51 0.69 -11.48 -13.98
CA LEU A 51 0.54 -10.09 -13.53
C LEU A 51 1.41 -9.12 -14.32
N ASP A 52 2.62 -9.52 -14.71
CA ASP A 52 3.55 -8.68 -15.50
C ASP A 52 2.96 -8.23 -16.85
N ALA A 53 2.07 -9.03 -17.43
CA ALA A 53 1.43 -8.74 -18.71
C ALA A 53 0.11 -7.95 -18.56
N GLU A 54 -0.38 -7.76 -17.35
CA GLU A 54 -1.66 -7.10 -17.10
C GLU A 54 -1.54 -5.58 -17.15
N ASN A 55 -2.62 -4.96 -17.63
CA ASN A 55 -2.75 -3.51 -17.70
C ASN A 55 -3.01 -2.95 -16.31
N VAL A 56 -2.28 -1.88 -15.97
CA VAL A 56 -2.48 -1.12 -14.74
C VAL A 56 -3.71 -0.24 -14.89
N VAL A 57 -4.58 -0.25 -13.89
CA VAL A 57 -5.77 0.63 -13.85
C VAL A 57 -5.70 1.66 -12.73
N LYS A 58 -4.90 1.40 -11.69
CA LYS A 58 -4.79 2.31 -10.55
C LYS A 58 -3.48 2.11 -9.81
N VAL A 59 -2.91 3.21 -9.36
CA VAL A 59 -1.68 3.23 -8.55
C VAL A 59 -1.95 4.07 -7.30
N THR A 60 -1.77 3.45 -6.13
CA THR A 60 -2.02 4.10 -4.84
C THR A 60 -0.73 4.14 -4.01
N GLU A 61 -0.33 5.33 -3.58
CA GLU A 61 0.77 5.51 -2.63
C GLU A 61 0.25 5.47 -1.20
N TYR A 62 0.90 4.66 -0.38
CA TYR A 62 0.63 4.52 1.04
C TYR A 62 1.83 4.94 1.89
N VAL A 63 1.55 5.46 3.07
CA VAL A 63 2.52 5.62 4.15
C VAL A 63 2.03 4.93 5.41
N GLU A 64 2.89 4.08 5.99
CA GLU A 64 2.63 3.44 7.27
C GLU A 64 3.69 3.86 8.30
N ARG A 65 3.28 3.86 9.56
CA ARG A 65 4.17 4.07 10.69
C ARG A 65 4.89 2.77 11.00
N VAL A 66 6.22 2.82 11.07
CA VAL A 66 7.05 1.69 11.48
C VAL A 66 7.90 2.07 12.69
N THR A 67 8.08 1.14 13.61
CA THR A 67 9.02 1.30 14.72
C THR A 67 10.43 1.01 14.23
N GLY A 68 11.32 2.00 14.32
CA GLY A 68 12.73 1.80 14.01
C GLY A 68 13.43 0.94 15.07
N LYS A 69 14.65 0.48 14.75
CA LYS A 69 15.46 -0.39 15.62
C LYS A 69 15.69 0.17 17.04
N TYR A 70 15.56 1.47 17.23
CA TYR A 70 15.76 2.17 18.51
C TYR A 70 14.49 2.81 19.06
N GLY A 71 13.31 2.32 18.67
CA GLY A 71 12.02 2.88 19.09
C GLY A 71 11.72 4.27 18.49
N ASN A 72 12.58 4.76 17.60
CA ASN A 72 12.34 5.99 16.86
C ASN A 72 11.20 5.79 15.86
N LEU A 73 10.36 6.82 15.73
CA LEU A 73 9.28 6.82 14.76
C LEU A 73 9.86 6.97 13.37
N ALA A 74 9.61 5.97 12.53
CA ALA A 74 9.92 6.02 11.11
C ALA A 74 8.64 5.81 10.30
N CYS A 75 8.69 6.24 9.05
CA CYS A 75 7.64 5.98 8.09
C CYS A 75 8.18 5.06 7.00
N ARG A 76 7.33 4.18 6.51
CA ARG A 76 7.58 3.38 5.33
C ARG A 76 6.58 3.79 4.26
N PHE A 77 7.09 3.99 3.05
CA PHE A 77 6.30 4.36 1.88
C PHE A 77 6.30 3.16 0.94
N TYR A 78 5.15 2.87 0.37
CA TYR A 78 5.00 1.81 -0.62
C TYR A 78 3.88 2.19 -1.59
N VAL A 79 3.92 1.57 -2.77
CA VAL A 79 2.95 1.78 -3.84
C VAL A 79 2.24 0.47 -4.09
N VAL A 80 0.92 0.52 -4.28
CA VAL A 80 0.12 -0.60 -4.74
C VAL A 80 -0.33 -0.31 -6.15
N VAL A 81 -0.02 -1.22 -7.06
CA VAL A 81 -0.43 -1.23 -8.45
C VAL A 81 -1.58 -2.22 -8.57
N GLU A 82 -2.75 -1.74 -8.96
CA GLU A 82 -3.95 -2.54 -9.20
C GLU A 82 -4.13 -2.72 -10.71
N THR A 83 -4.43 -3.94 -11.14
CA THR A 83 -4.57 -4.30 -12.56
C THR A 83 -6.02 -4.50 -12.96
N GLU A 84 -6.29 -4.48 -14.27
CA GLU A 84 -7.65 -4.61 -14.81
C GLU A 84 -8.34 -5.94 -14.44
N GLN A 85 -7.56 -6.98 -14.18
CA GLN A 85 -8.09 -8.30 -13.82
C GLN A 85 -8.10 -8.55 -12.30
N GLY A 86 -7.92 -7.49 -11.49
CA GLY A 86 -7.99 -7.53 -10.03
C GLY A 86 -6.70 -7.97 -9.33
N GLY A 87 -5.59 -8.09 -10.07
CA GLY A 87 -4.27 -8.37 -9.51
C GLY A 87 -3.72 -7.16 -8.73
N ARG A 88 -2.97 -7.42 -7.66
CA ARG A 88 -2.40 -6.36 -6.83
C ARG A 88 -0.92 -6.60 -6.62
N THR A 89 -0.11 -5.64 -7.05
CA THR A 89 1.34 -5.70 -6.87
C THR A 89 1.80 -4.57 -5.97
N LEU A 90 2.54 -4.92 -4.92
CA LEU A 90 3.18 -3.96 -4.03
C LEU A 90 4.62 -3.67 -4.48
N SER A 91 4.99 -2.40 -4.49
CA SER A 91 6.36 -1.95 -4.68
C SER A 91 6.84 -1.05 -3.55
N GLU A 92 8.06 -1.29 -3.04
CA GLU A 92 8.67 -0.47 -1.99
C GLU A 92 10.19 -0.34 -2.12
N LEU A 93 10.70 0.87 -1.85
CA LEU A 93 12.14 1.10 -1.74
C LEU A 93 12.59 0.87 -0.29
N LEU A 94 13.29 -0.24 -0.07
CA LEU A 94 13.76 -0.68 1.24
C LEU A 94 14.82 0.28 1.81
N PRO A 95 15.07 0.26 3.14
CA PRO A 95 16.15 1.02 3.74
C PRO A 95 17.55 0.71 3.18
N SER A 96 17.74 -0.48 2.60
CA SER A 96 18.96 -0.88 1.88
C SER A 96 19.15 -0.12 0.56
N GLY A 97 18.12 0.56 0.05
CA GLY A 97 18.10 1.13 -1.30
C GLY A 97 17.66 0.12 -2.37
N GLU A 98 17.30 -1.10 -1.99
CA GLU A 98 16.78 -2.12 -2.88
C GLU A 98 15.28 -1.91 -3.13
N VAL A 99 14.87 -2.08 -4.39
CA VAL A 99 13.44 -2.09 -4.76
C VAL A 99 12.89 -3.49 -4.57
N CYS A 100 11.83 -3.61 -3.77
CA CYS A 100 11.13 -4.86 -3.55
C CYS A 100 9.77 -4.80 -4.23
N TRP A 101 9.51 -5.79 -5.10
CA TRP A 101 8.21 -6.04 -5.72
C TRP A 101 7.60 -7.32 -5.13
N ARG A 102 6.33 -7.28 -4.73
CA ARG A 102 5.58 -8.42 -4.22
C ARG A 102 4.22 -8.51 -4.90
N ASP A 103 4.03 -9.60 -5.63
CA ASP A 103 2.80 -9.92 -6.33
C ASP A 103 1.80 -10.59 -5.37
N ASP A 104 0.57 -10.08 -5.32
CA ASP A 104 -0.54 -10.53 -4.45
C ASP A 104 -0.13 -10.89 -3.00
N PRO A 105 0.46 -9.94 -2.24
CA PRO A 105 0.85 -10.23 -0.86
C PRO A 105 -0.37 -10.50 0.02
N GLU A 106 -0.35 -11.62 0.75
CA GLU A 106 -1.46 -12.05 1.64
C GLU A 106 -1.75 -11.04 2.76
N ASP A 107 -0.75 -10.22 3.14
CA ASP A 107 -0.86 -9.20 4.19
C ASP A 107 -1.27 -7.80 3.68
N LEU A 108 -1.55 -7.65 2.38
CA LEU A 108 -1.74 -6.33 1.76
C LEU A 108 -2.91 -5.55 2.36
N ASP A 109 -4.05 -6.21 2.58
CA ASP A 109 -5.26 -5.56 3.09
C ASP A 109 -5.10 -5.10 4.54
N ASP A 110 -4.43 -5.91 5.37
CA ASP A 110 -4.07 -5.53 6.73
C ASP A 110 -3.15 -4.30 6.74
N ARG A 111 -2.11 -4.34 5.90
CA ARG A 111 -1.13 -3.26 5.78
C ARG A 111 -1.79 -1.96 5.34
N ASN A 112 -2.67 -2.03 4.33
CA ASN A 112 -3.43 -0.88 3.85
C ASN A 112 -4.37 -0.30 4.92
N SER A 113 -4.97 -1.14 5.78
CA SER A 113 -5.86 -0.68 6.86
C SER A 113 -5.14 0.15 7.94
N LEU A 114 -3.84 -0.08 8.12
CA LEU A 114 -2.99 0.63 9.09
C LEU A 114 -2.24 1.82 8.46
N ALA A 115 -2.24 1.90 7.13
CA ALA A 115 -1.56 2.94 6.38
C ALA A 115 -2.48 4.14 6.09
N LYS A 116 -1.86 5.27 5.75
CA LYS A 116 -2.56 6.42 5.17
C LYS A 116 -2.32 6.45 3.67
N VAL A 117 -3.39 6.64 2.90
CA VAL A 117 -3.28 6.95 1.47
C VAL A 117 -2.73 8.37 1.34
N LEU A 118 -1.66 8.52 0.56
CA LEU A 118 -1.09 9.83 0.23
C LEU A 118 -1.60 10.33 -1.12
N ARG A 119 -1.63 9.44 -2.11
CA ARG A 119 -2.01 9.73 -3.48
C ARG A 119 -2.64 8.53 -4.14
N VAL A 120 -3.53 8.81 -5.08
CA VAL A 120 -4.17 7.84 -5.96
C VAL A 120 -4.07 8.40 -7.37
N VAL A 121 -3.68 7.54 -8.31
CA VAL A 121 -3.68 7.83 -9.74
C VAL A 121 -4.48 6.73 -10.40
N ASP A 122 -5.60 7.11 -11.03
CA ASP A 122 -6.28 6.24 -11.97
C ASP A 122 -5.52 6.29 -13.29
N VAL A 123 -5.22 5.11 -13.85
CA VAL A 123 -4.50 5.00 -15.12
C VAL A 123 -5.54 4.89 -16.22
N PRO A 124 -5.72 5.94 -17.04
CA PRO A 124 -6.73 5.92 -18.08
C PRO A 124 -6.37 4.87 -19.14
N ARG A 125 -7.40 4.34 -19.78
CA ARG A 125 -7.21 3.59 -21.01
C ARG A 125 -6.75 4.55 -22.09
N SER A 126 -5.57 4.32 -22.66
CA SER A 126 -5.12 5.15 -23.78
C SER A 126 -6.04 4.96 -24.99
N SER A 127 -6.21 6.04 -25.74
CA SER A 127 -7.04 6.07 -26.95
C SER A 127 -6.42 5.30 -28.13
N ASP A 128 -5.11 5.09 -28.12
CA ASP A 128 -4.36 4.32 -29.12
C ASP A 128 -4.30 2.81 -28.81
N GLY A 129 -4.91 2.38 -27.70
CA GLY A 129 -4.88 0.99 -27.23
C GLY A 129 -3.60 0.59 -26.50
N HIS A 130 -2.66 1.52 -26.29
CA HIS A 130 -1.52 1.30 -25.42
C HIS A 130 -1.95 1.33 -23.95
N HIS A 131 -1.40 0.44 -23.13
CA HIS A 131 -1.69 0.39 -21.71
C HIS A 131 -0.41 0.14 -20.95
N THR A 132 -0.16 0.96 -19.93
CA THR A 132 0.94 0.77 -19.02
C THR A 132 0.83 -0.60 -18.37
N ARG A 133 1.82 -1.46 -18.58
CA ARG A 133 1.86 -2.80 -17.98
C ARG A 133 2.62 -2.81 -16.66
N VAL A 134 2.32 -3.80 -15.82
CA VAL A 134 3.08 -4.02 -14.58
C VAL A 134 4.57 -4.23 -14.86
N SER A 135 4.91 -4.96 -15.93
CA SER A 135 6.30 -5.19 -16.35
C SER A 135 7.07 -3.90 -16.69
N GLU A 136 6.42 -2.93 -17.31
CA GLU A 136 7.03 -1.63 -17.64
C GLU A 136 7.33 -0.83 -16.37
N LEU A 137 6.38 -0.78 -15.43
CA LEU A 137 6.61 -0.14 -14.12
C LEU A 137 7.73 -0.84 -13.35
N LYS A 138 7.78 -2.18 -13.36
CA LYS A 138 8.86 -2.97 -12.74
C LYS A 138 10.21 -2.64 -13.37
N ALA A 139 10.29 -2.59 -14.70
CA ALA A 139 11.53 -2.25 -15.42
C ALA A 139 12.01 -0.83 -15.09
N ALA A 140 11.12 0.17 -15.14
CA ALA A 140 11.48 1.56 -14.86
C ALA A 140 11.87 1.80 -13.40
N SER A 141 11.34 0.99 -12.47
CA SER A 141 11.59 1.16 -11.04
C SER A 141 13.07 1.07 -10.65
N GLN A 142 13.87 0.29 -11.38
CA GLN A 142 15.31 0.17 -11.10
C GLN A 142 16.04 1.50 -11.35
N SER A 143 15.74 2.15 -12.47
CA SER A 143 16.29 3.46 -12.83
C SER A 143 15.82 4.55 -11.84
N LEU A 144 14.54 4.54 -11.48
CA LEU A 144 14.00 5.49 -10.49
C LEU A 144 14.68 5.33 -9.12
N ALA A 145 14.99 4.10 -8.70
CA ALA A 145 15.68 3.86 -7.44
C ALA A 145 17.14 4.34 -7.47
N SER A 146 17.85 4.12 -8.58
CA SER A 146 19.22 4.65 -8.73
C SER A 146 19.25 6.17 -8.70
N ASP A 147 18.27 6.83 -9.33
CA ASP A 147 18.19 8.29 -9.40
C ASP A 147 17.79 8.92 -8.07
N ALA A 148 16.96 8.21 -7.30
CA ALA A 148 16.53 8.65 -5.97
C ALA A 148 17.67 8.57 -4.94
N LEU A 149 18.64 7.66 -5.13
CA LEU A 149 19.74 7.48 -4.17
C LEU A 149 20.72 8.66 -4.22
N PRO A 150 21.10 9.24 -3.06
CA PRO A 150 22.06 10.34 -3.04
C PRO A 150 23.44 9.86 -3.48
N LYS A 151 24.06 10.59 -4.42
CA LYS A 151 25.46 10.37 -4.82
C LYS A 151 26.35 10.34 -3.57
N ALA A 152 27.20 9.32 -3.47
CA ALA A 152 28.04 9.07 -2.30
C ALA A 152 28.83 10.33 -1.92
N GLY A 153 28.62 10.86 -0.71
CA GLY A 153 29.41 12.00 -0.23
C GLY A 153 28.81 12.91 0.84
N HIS A 154 27.54 12.77 1.26
CA HIS A 154 26.96 13.65 2.29
C HIS A 154 26.34 12.89 3.47
N PRO A 155 27.06 12.77 4.60
CA PRO A 155 26.57 12.14 5.81
C PRO A 155 25.64 13.11 6.55
N GLY A 156 24.33 13.02 6.27
CA GLY A 156 23.33 13.89 6.89
C GLY A 156 21.99 13.19 7.04
N SER A 157 21.76 12.65 8.24
CA SER A 157 20.71 11.73 8.71
C SER A 157 19.22 12.16 8.54
N ARG A 158 18.86 13.09 7.66
CA ARG A 158 17.45 13.51 7.44
C ARG A 158 16.91 13.24 6.02
N ARG A 159 17.68 12.57 5.16
CA ARG A 159 17.36 12.45 3.72
C ARG A 159 16.61 11.18 3.31
N SER A 160 16.52 10.15 4.15
CA SER A 160 15.93 8.84 3.76
C SER A 160 14.46 8.95 3.34
N GLY A 161 13.66 9.82 3.97
CA GLY A 161 12.27 10.04 3.58
C GLY A 161 12.12 10.69 2.20
N ARG A 162 13.02 11.61 1.83
CA ARG A 162 12.99 12.26 0.50
C ARG A 162 13.27 11.26 -0.63
N VAL A 163 14.23 10.35 -0.42
CA VAL A 163 14.60 9.33 -1.40
C VAL A 163 13.41 8.43 -1.74
N ARG A 164 12.74 7.90 -0.71
CA ARG A 164 11.57 7.01 -0.91
C ARG A 164 10.39 7.75 -1.56
N ARG A 165 10.20 9.02 -1.20
CA ARG A 165 9.17 9.85 -1.83
C ARG A 165 9.47 10.15 -3.30
N ALA A 166 10.73 10.43 -3.66
CA ALA A 166 11.10 10.63 -5.05
C ALA A 166 10.87 9.36 -5.89
N TYR A 167 11.16 8.18 -5.32
CA TYR A 167 10.86 6.90 -5.97
C TYR A 167 9.36 6.70 -6.22
N SER A 168 8.51 6.91 -5.20
CA SER A 168 7.07 6.78 -5.38
C SER A 168 6.51 7.86 -6.32
N ASP A 169 7.01 9.10 -6.24
CA ASP A 169 6.69 10.18 -7.18
C ASP A 169 6.94 9.75 -8.63
N GLY A 170 8.11 9.18 -8.92
CA GLY A 170 8.46 8.69 -10.25
C GLY A 170 7.54 7.58 -10.75
N LEU A 171 7.19 6.61 -9.90
CA LEU A 171 6.27 5.52 -10.28
C LEU A 171 4.86 6.04 -10.58
N LEU A 172 4.34 6.95 -9.76
CA LEU A 172 3.02 7.54 -9.98
C LEU A 172 3.01 8.40 -11.25
N SER A 173 4.05 9.18 -11.50
CA SER A 173 4.17 9.99 -12.71
C SER A 173 4.25 9.13 -13.97
N LEU A 174 4.99 8.01 -13.92
CA LEU A 174 5.08 7.07 -15.03
C LEU A 174 3.73 6.38 -15.29
N ALA A 175 3.02 5.98 -14.23
CA ALA A 175 1.69 5.39 -14.38
C ALA A 175 0.67 6.38 -14.98
N ALA A 176 0.81 7.68 -14.70
CA ALA A 176 -0.07 8.72 -15.25
C ALA A 176 0.35 9.25 -16.64
N SER A 177 1.55 8.93 -17.13
CA SER A 177 2.00 9.47 -18.41
C SER A 177 1.36 8.74 -19.58
N GLU A 178 0.80 9.49 -20.52
CA GLU A 178 0.33 8.98 -21.81
C GLU A 178 1.50 8.67 -22.78
N ASP A 179 2.73 9.09 -22.44
CA ASP A 179 3.91 9.10 -23.31
C ASP A 179 4.85 7.89 -23.18
N ILE A 180 4.43 6.76 -22.60
CA ILE A 180 5.27 5.54 -22.62
C ILE A 180 5.10 4.88 -23.99
N ALA A 181 6.00 5.23 -24.92
CA ALA A 181 6.11 4.72 -26.28
C ALA A 181 7.23 3.68 -26.43
#